data_AF-A0A5R2N5M0-F1
#
_entry.id   AF-A0A5R2N5M0-F1
#
_cell.length_a   1.000
_cell.length_b   1.000
_cell.length_c   1.000
_cell.angle_alpha   90.00
_cell.angle_beta   90.00
_cell.angle_gamma   90.00
#
_symmetry.space_group_name_H-M   'P 1'
#
loop_
_entity.id
_entity.type
_entity.pdbx_description
1 polymer ?
#
loop_
_entity_poly.entity_id
_entity_poly.type
_entity_poly.pdbx_seq_one_letter_code
_entity_poly.pdbx_strand_id
1 'polypeptide(L)'
;MSVAEKSQKKSGGLGETVSVIVQALLLALVIRTLLFQPFSIPSGSMRPTLLEGDYLFVTKWSYGYSRYSLPFGPDIFSGRIWGSEPKRGDVVVFKFPPDPSVDYIKRVIGLPGDKIQMKDGQ
;
A
#
# COMPACT_ATOMS: atom_id res chain seq x y z
N MET A 1 -37.78 41.52 23.80
CA MET A 1 -37.76 40.06 23.60
C MET A 1 -36.47 39.72 22.86
N SER A 2 -35.33 39.66 23.57
CA SER A 2 -34.65 38.41 23.97
C SER A 2 -34.75 37.29 22.93
N VAL A 3 -33.80 37.25 21.99
CA VAL A 3 -33.35 36.00 21.42
C VAL A 3 -31.90 35.86 21.83
N ALA A 4 -31.72 35.08 22.88
CA ALA A 4 -30.44 34.81 23.51
C ALA A 4 -29.41 34.30 22.49
N GLU A 5 -28.22 34.89 22.55
CA GLU A 5 -26.99 34.28 22.07
C GLU A 5 -26.88 32.85 22.61
N LYS A 6 -26.95 31.85 21.73
CA LYS A 6 -26.37 30.54 22.03
C LYS A 6 -24.90 30.59 21.60
N SER A 7 -24.10 31.20 22.45
CA SER A 7 -22.65 30.96 22.50
C SER A 7 -22.44 29.47 22.81
N GLN A 8 -22.28 28.66 21.77
CA GLN A 8 -21.76 27.30 21.95
C GLN A 8 -20.25 27.39 22.12
N LYS A 9 -19.88 27.55 23.39
CA LYS A 9 -18.53 27.39 23.91
C LYS A 9 -18.07 25.95 23.66
N LYS A 10 -17.47 25.65 22.52
CA LYS A 10 -16.63 24.45 22.37
C LYS A 10 -15.25 24.81 22.86
N SER A 11 -15.04 24.63 24.16
CA SER A 11 -13.70 24.61 24.72
C SER A 11 -12.90 23.54 23.98
N GLY A 12 -11.88 23.96 23.23
CA GLY A 12 -10.85 23.09 22.67
C GLY A 12 -10.16 22.34 23.80
N GLY A 13 -10.77 21.23 24.20
CA GLY A 13 -10.27 20.33 25.21
C GLY A 13 -9.41 19.27 24.55
N LEU A 14 -8.41 18.80 25.29
CA LEU A 14 -7.53 17.69 24.87
C LEU A 14 -8.30 16.52 24.23
N GLY A 15 -9.54 16.25 24.68
CA GLY A 15 -10.41 15.21 24.10
C GLY A 15 -10.86 15.46 22.66
N GLU A 16 -11.15 16.71 22.26
CA GLU A 16 -11.55 17.02 20.88
C GLU A 16 -10.33 16.89 19.94
N THR A 17 -9.16 17.34 20.39
CA THR A 17 -7.89 17.15 19.66
C THR A 17 -7.55 15.66 19.49
N VAL A 18 -7.67 14.86 20.56
CA VAL A 18 -7.44 13.40 20.49
C VAL A 18 -8.43 12.75 19.53
N SER A 19 -9.72 13.11 19.59
CA SER A 19 -10.73 12.56 18.67
C SER A 19 -10.39 12.85 17.20
N VAL A 20 -9.95 14.08 16.89
CA VAL A 20 -9.55 14.46 15.52
C VAL A 20 -8.34 13.65 15.07
N ILE A 21 -7.33 13.49 15.93
CA ILE A 21 -6.14 12.69 15.62
C ILE A 21 -6.52 11.22 15.35
N VAL A 22 -7.36 10.63 16.19
CA VAL A 22 -7.81 9.24 16.02
C VAL A 22 -8.59 9.08 14.72
N GLN A 23 -9.50 10.00 14.39
CA GLN A 23 -10.23 9.98 13.13
C GLN A 23 -9.30 10.09 11.91
N ALA A 24 -8.31 10.97 11.97
CA ALA A 24 -7.31 11.12 10.91
C ALA A 24 -6.46 9.84 10.74
N LEU A 25 -6.04 9.22 11.83
CA LEU A 25 -5.29 7.95 11.80
C LEU A 25 -6.12 6.80 11.25
N LEU A 26 -7.40 6.69 11.64
CA LEU A 26 -8.31 5.68 11.11
C LEU A 26 -8.53 5.88 9.60
N LEU A 27 -8.74 7.12 9.16
CA LEU A 27 -8.88 7.43 7.74
C LEU A 27 -7.60 7.07 6.97
N ALA A 28 -6.44 7.45 7.49
CA ALA A 28 -5.14 7.11 6.90
C ALA A 28 -4.94 5.59 6.82
N LEU A 29 -5.35 4.84 7.84
CA LEU A 29 -5.31 3.38 7.87
C LEU A 29 -6.17 2.78 6.76
N VAL A 30 -7.42 3.24 6.62
CA VAL A 30 -8.35 2.78 5.59
C VAL A 30 -7.78 3.05 4.19
N ILE A 31 -7.29 4.27 3.94
CA ILE A 31 -6.69 4.64 2.65
C ILE A 31 -5.46 3.77 2.37
N ARG A 32 -4.57 3.60 3.35
CA ARG A 32 -3.32 2.84 3.17
C ARG A 32 -3.55 1.34 2.94
N THR A 33 -4.60 0.79 3.52
CA THR A 33 -4.93 -0.64 3.42
C THR A 33 -5.72 -0.97 2.16
N LEU A 34 -6.68 -0.12 1.79
CA LEU A 34 -7.58 -0.39 0.68
C LEU A 34 -7.15 0.25 -0.64
N LEU A 35 -6.55 1.43 -0.59
CA LEU A 35 -6.30 2.24 -1.77
C LEU A 35 -4.83 2.21 -2.18
N PHE A 36 -4.00 3.08 -1.58
CA PHE A 36 -2.63 3.31 -2.03
C PHE A 36 -1.66 3.23 -0.86
N GLN A 37 -0.51 2.61 -1.08
CA GLN A 37 0.60 2.66 -0.14
C GLN A 37 1.78 3.39 -0.77
N PRO A 38 2.33 4.42 -0.09
CA PRO A 38 3.56 5.06 -0.52
C PRO A 38 4.77 4.15 -0.27
N PHE A 39 5.70 4.12 -1.22
CA PHE A 39 7.00 3.48 -1.13
C PHE A 39 8.10 4.43 -1.63
N SER A 40 9.29 4.32 -1.04
CA SER A 40 10.51 4.93 -1.56
C SER A 40 11.41 3.87 -2.18
N ILE A 41 12.17 4.24 -3.20
CA ILE A 41 13.11 3.34 -3.89
C ILE A 41 14.52 3.47 -3.31
N PRO A 42 15.02 2.46 -2.57
CA PRO A 42 16.36 2.51 -1.98
C PRO A 42 17.46 1.98 -2.92
N SER A 43 17.10 1.38 -4.07
CA SER A 43 18.05 0.71 -4.95
C SER A 43 17.74 0.87 -6.44
N GLY A 44 18.78 0.95 -7.27
CA GLY A 44 18.67 1.12 -8.72
C GLY A 44 18.43 -0.16 -9.53
N SER A 45 17.92 -1.23 -8.93
CA SER A 45 17.68 -2.51 -9.64
C SER A 45 16.60 -2.43 -10.73
N MET A 46 15.86 -1.33 -10.77
CA MET A 46 14.80 -1.05 -11.73
C MET A 46 15.18 0.09 -12.70
N ARG A 47 16.46 0.48 -12.76
CA ARG A 47 16.95 1.44 -13.75
C ARG A 47 16.74 0.91 -15.18
N PRO A 48 16.42 1.77 -16.17
CA PRO A 48 16.24 3.22 -16.05
C PRO A 48 14.81 3.64 -15.64
N THR A 49 13.89 2.71 -15.40
CA THR A 49 12.47 3.03 -15.12
C THR A 49 12.27 3.68 -13.75
N LEU A 50 12.92 3.17 -12.71
CA LEU A 50 12.85 3.72 -11.35
C LEU A 50 14.26 4.01 -10.85
N LEU A 51 14.46 5.22 -10.33
CA LEU A 51 15.72 5.72 -9.82
C LEU A 51 15.73 5.70 -8.29
N GLU A 52 16.93 5.70 -7.71
CA GLU A 52 17.07 5.78 -6.26
C GLU A 52 16.55 7.15 -5.77
N GLY A 53 15.75 7.14 -4.71
CA GLY A 53 15.08 8.34 -4.19
C GLY A 53 13.70 8.60 -4.77
N ASP A 54 13.25 7.85 -5.78
CA ASP A 54 11.88 7.95 -6.29
C ASP A 54 10.84 7.54 -5.23
N TYR A 55 9.70 8.22 -5.26
CA TYR A 55 8.52 7.89 -4.46
C TYR A 55 7.37 7.44 -5.36
N LEU A 56 6.72 6.35 -4.98
CA LEU A 56 5.61 5.75 -5.72
C LEU A 56 4.41 5.49 -4.83
N PHE A 57 3.24 5.66 -5.42
CA PHE A 57 1.99 5.15 -4.87
C PHE A 57 1.65 3.80 -5.52
N VAL A 58 1.60 2.77 -4.69
CA VAL A 58 1.27 1.41 -5.11
C VAL A 58 -0.20 1.14 -4.80
N THR A 59 -0.96 0.75 -5.82
CA THR A 59 -2.35 0.34 -5.68
C THR A 59 -2.47 -1.01 -4.98
N LYS A 60 -3.31 -1.09 -3.95
CA LYS A 60 -3.50 -2.33 -3.16
C LYS A 60 -4.52 -3.30 -3.74
N TRP A 61 -5.41 -2.83 -4.62
CA TRP A 61 -6.53 -3.62 -5.13
C TRP A 61 -6.26 -4.31 -6.48
N SER A 62 -5.24 -3.88 -7.24
CA SER A 62 -5.02 -4.32 -8.63
C SER A 62 -4.95 -5.83 -8.78
N TYR A 63 -4.35 -6.52 -7.80
CA TYR A 63 -4.19 -7.98 -7.79
C TYR A 63 -4.94 -8.64 -6.64
N GLY A 64 -6.00 -7.99 -6.15
CA GLY A 64 -6.78 -8.42 -4.98
C GLY A 64 -6.10 -8.18 -3.63
N TYR A 65 -6.88 -8.35 -2.58
CA TYR A 65 -6.43 -8.17 -1.21
C TYR A 65 -5.88 -9.48 -0.64
N SER A 66 -4.62 -9.45 -0.18
CA SER A 66 -4.00 -10.56 0.54
C SER A 66 -3.90 -10.23 2.03
N ARG A 67 -3.47 -11.19 2.86
CA ARG A 67 -3.13 -10.92 4.27
C ARG A 67 -2.18 -9.72 4.43
N TYR A 68 -1.25 -9.52 3.49
CA TYR A 68 -0.28 -8.43 3.50
C TYR A 68 -0.85 -7.06 3.07
N SER A 69 -2.10 -7.01 2.63
CA SER A 69 -2.79 -5.73 2.39
C SER A 69 -3.20 -5.06 3.71
N LEU A 70 -3.34 -5.85 4.78
CA LEU A 70 -3.66 -5.37 6.13
C LEU A 70 -2.40 -5.03 6.93
N PRO A 71 -2.49 -4.09 7.90
CA PRO A 71 -1.40 -3.79 8.80
C PRO A 71 -1.03 -5.04 9.60
N PHE A 72 0.26 -5.29 9.79
CA PHE A 72 0.81 -6.46 10.52
C PHE A 72 0.57 -7.83 9.88
N GLY A 73 -0.14 -7.91 8.76
CA GLY A 73 -0.31 -9.16 8.01
C GLY A 73 -0.98 -10.31 8.77
N PRO A 74 -2.09 -10.09 9.51
CA PRO A 74 -2.76 -11.13 10.28
C PRO A 74 -3.24 -12.27 9.40
N ASP A 75 -3.12 -13.51 9.89
CA ASP A 75 -3.45 -14.72 9.15
C ASP A 75 -4.93 -15.09 9.28
N ILE A 76 -5.79 -14.18 8.81
CA ILE A 76 -7.25 -14.31 8.92
C ILE A 76 -7.91 -14.95 7.71
N PHE A 77 -7.25 -14.95 6.55
CA PHE A 77 -7.71 -15.60 5.34
C PHE A 77 -6.52 -16.03 4.47
N SER A 78 -6.72 -17.08 3.68
CA SER A 78 -5.73 -17.58 2.73
C SER A 78 -6.01 -17.07 1.31
N GLY A 79 -4.95 -16.93 0.52
CA GLY A 79 -5.06 -16.49 -0.87
C GLY A 79 -5.31 -14.99 -1.05
N ARG A 80 -6.03 -14.65 -2.12
CA ARG A 80 -6.36 -13.25 -2.47
C ARG A 80 -7.86 -13.10 -2.73
N ILE A 81 -8.46 -12.10 -2.11
CA ILE A 81 -9.86 -11.71 -2.32
C ILE A 81 -9.93 -10.79 -3.54
N TRP A 82 -10.81 -11.10 -4.50
CA TRP A 82 -10.91 -10.39 -5.80
C TRP A 82 -9.57 -10.31 -6.54
N GLY A 83 -8.79 -11.39 -6.47
CA GLY A 83 -7.50 -11.50 -7.14
C GLY A 83 -7.64 -11.45 -8.65
N SER A 84 -6.75 -10.71 -9.30
CA SER A 84 -6.50 -10.79 -10.74
C SER A 84 -5.04 -11.21 -10.96
N GLU A 85 -4.79 -11.89 -12.07
CA GLU A 85 -3.43 -12.25 -12.44
C GLU A 85 -2.67 -11.02 -12.96
N PRO A 86 -1.36 -10.90 -12.63
CA PRO A 86 -0.55 -9.85 -13.20
C PRO A 86 -0.37 -10.05 -14.70
N LYS A 87 -0.12 -8.95 -15.40
CA LYS A 87 0.21 -8.96 -16.82
C LYS A 87 1.72 -8.84 -16.98
N ARG A 88 2.23 -9.38 -18.08
CA ARG A 88 3.63 -9.17 -18.47
C ARG A 88 3.89 -7.68 -18.63
N GLY A 89 5.03 -7.24 -18.11
CA GLY A 89 5.43 -5.84 -18.09
C GLY A 89 4.97 -5.07 -16.86
N ASP A 90 4.02 -5.60 -16.07
CA ASP A 90 3.59 -4.93 -14.84
C ASP A 90 4.77 -4.75 -13.87
N VAL A 91 4.86 -3.59 -13.23
CA VAL A 91 5.77 -3.37 -12.10
C VAL A 91 4.99 -3.65 -10.82
N VAL A 92 5.42 -4.67 -10.09
CA VAL A 92 4.70 -5.20 -8.94
C VAL A 92 5.53 -5.09 -7.68
N VAL A 93 4.84 -4.84 -6.57
CA VAL A 93 5.42 -4.90 -5.23
C VAL A 93 4.96 -6.19 -4.56
N PHE A 94 5.90 -6.96 -4.04
CA PHE A 94 5.61 -8.21 -3.37
C PHE A 94 6.59 -8.46 -2.23
N LYS A 95 6.16 -9.31 -1.31
CA LYS A 95 6.96 -9.74 -0.16
C LYS A 95 8.04 -10.71 -0.66
N PHE A 96 9.30 -10.46 -0.30
CA PHE A 96 10.40 -11.34 -0.70
C PHE A 96 10.17 -12.75 -0.10
N PRO A 97 10.03 -13.82 -0.92
CA PRO A 97 9.57 -15.11 -0.41
C PRO A 97 10.44 -15.73 0.71
N PRO A 98 11.78 -15.64 0.68
CA PRO A 98 12.63 -16.11 1.77
C PRO A 98 12.55 -15.25 3.05
N ASP A 99 12.25 -13.95 2.93
CA ASP A 99 12.09 -13.04 4.07
C ASP A 99 10.95 -12.02 3.80
N PRO A 100 9.72 -12.34 4.25
CA PRO A 100 8.56 -11.47 4.05
C PRO A 100 8.61 -10.14 4.81
N SER A 101 9.63 -9.87 5.63
CA SER A 101 9.79 -8.54 6.22
C SER A 101 10.16 -7.48 5.17
N VAL A 102 10.71 -7.91 4.03
CA VAL A 102 11.21 -7.04 2.95
C VAL A 102 10.23 -7.00 1.78
N ASP A 103 9.95 -5.79 1.30
CA ASP A 103 9.18 -5.55 0.08
C ASP A 103 10.11 -5.38 -1.13
N TYR A 104 9.83 -6.12 -2.21
CA TYR A 104 10.56 -6.05 -3.47
C TYR A 104 9.69 -5.44 -4.55
N ILE A 105 10.33 -4.67 -5.43
CA ILE A 105 9.70 -4.03 -6.59
C ILE A 105 10.40 -4.54 -7.83
N LYS A 106 9.67 -5.29 -8.66
CA LYS A 106 10.21 -5.91 -9.88
C LYS A 106 9.21 -5.85 -11.01
N ARG A 107 9.70 -6.05 -12.23
CA ARG A 107 8.87 -6.19 -13.43
C ARG A 107 8.49 -7.66 -13.65
N VAL A 108 7.23 -7.91 -13.98
CA VAL A 108 6.73 -9.23 -14.35
C VAL A 108 7.19 -9.57 -15.75
N ILE A 109 8.12 -10.51 -15.87
CA ILE A 109 8.62 -11.00 -17.16
C ILE A 109 7.91 -12.29 -17.58
N GLY A 110 7.60 -13.17 -16.62
CA GLY A 110 6.92 -14.46 -16.86
C GLY A 110 5.67 -14.65 -16.03
N LEU A 111 4.74 -15.38 -16.62
CA LEU A 111 3.50 -15.88 -16.06
C LEU A 111 3.51 -17.42 -16.02
N PRO A 112 2.59 -18.06 -15.28
CA PRO A 112 2.49 -19.51 -15.24
C PRO A 112 2.40 -20.13 -16.65
N GLY A 113 3.20 -21.16 -16.91
CA GLY A 113 3.29 -21.82 -18.22
C GLY A 113 4.39 -21.30 -19.14
N ASP A 114 4.98 -20.15 -18.82
CA ASP A 114 6.07 -19.59 -19.61
C ASP A 114 7.38 -20.34 -19.42
N LYS A 115 8.14 -20.46 -20.52
CA LYS A 115 9.56 -20.85 -20.48
C LYS A 115 10.39 -19.60 -20.74
N ILE A 116 11.20 -19.22 -19.76
CA ILE A 116 12.09 -18.06 -19.85
C ILE A 116 13.54 -18.56 -19.87
N GLN A 117 14.33 -17.97 -20.76
CA GLN A 117 15.76 -18.17 -20.82
C GLN A 117 16.44 -16.81 -20.83
N MET A 118 17.47 -16.65 -20.01
CA MET A 118 18.38 -15.52 -20.10
C MET A 118 19.49 -15.84 -21.12
N LYS A 119 19.75 -14.94 -22.06
CA LYS A 119 20.83 -15.03 -23.05
C LYS A 119 21.68 -13.77 -22.98
N ASP A 120 22.99 -13.93 -22.82
CA ASP A 120 23.94 -12.80 -22.77
C ASP A 120 23.61 -11.72 -21.73
N GLY A 121 22.97 -12.12 -20.61
CA GLY A 121 22.53 -11.20 -19.55
C GLY A 121 21.19 -10.50 -19.81
N GLN A 122 20.42 -10.96 -20.80
CA GLN A 122 19.11 -10.42 -21.19
C GLN A 122 18.02 -11.50 -21.20
#